data_AF-A0A6P7ZDK7-F1
#
_entry.id   AF-A0A6P7ZDK7-F1
#
_cell.length_a   1.000
_cell.length_b   1.000
_cell.length_c   1.000
_cell.angle_alpha   90.00
_cell.angle_beta   90.00
_cell.angle_gamma   90.00
#
_symmetry.space_group_name_H-M   'P 1'
#
loop_
_entity.id
_entity.type
_entity.pdbx_description
1 polymer ?
#
loop_
_entity_poly.entity_id
_entity_poly.type
_entity_poly.pdbx_seq_one_letter_code
_entity_poly.pdbx_strand_id
1 'polypeptide(L)'
;MSRSYNPFDEDEEENFRPAKWNDGADSSEDPAEKQRREASERQRYLQQEVMRRTEATVDSTNRSLSLIYESEKIGVDTSEELIRQGEALRRTERMVDKMEQDLKTSQRHINNIKSVFGGFVNYFKAKPPEVPPVQNGAPEARASSKLQEAISTSKEQESKYEASHPKLRNLDTTGFDASASGVSTSSSSTDCYPKNQQLRNYHQKIDKNLDDISSGLGRLKGLALGLQTEIDEQDDLITQVTGKVDRLDLNIKTTDKRIRDEL
;
A
#
# COMPACT_ATOMS: atom_id res chain seq x y z
N MET A 1 0.89 42.61 -56.68
CA MET A 1 1.69 41.66 -57.50
C MET A 1 2.96 42.37 -57.87
N SER A 2 4.03 42.15 -57.11
CA SER A 2 5.31 42.85 -57.29
C SER A 2 6.35 41.80 -57.67
N ARG A 3 6.83 41.87 -58.93
CA ARG A 3 8.04 41.17 -59.40
C ARG A 3 9.23 41.82 -58.72
N SER A 4 9.96 41.06 -57.90
CA SER A 4 11.30 41.45 -57.47
C SER A 4 12.32 40.93 -58.49
N TYR A 5 12.89 41.89 -59.21
CA TYR A 5 14.03 41.78 -60.10
C TYR A 5 15.27 41.35 -59.30
N ASN A 6 15.99 40.31 -59.75
CA ASN A 6 17.19 39.82 -59.10
C ASN A 6 18.43 40.49 -59.76
N PRO A 7 19.16 41.37 -59.06
CA PRO A 7 20.18 42.27 -59.64
C PRO A 7 21.56 41.62 -59.83
N PHE A 8 21.60 40.30 -60.05
CA PHE A 8 22.84 39.54 -60.29
C PHE A 8 22.84 38.78 -61.62
N ASP A 9 21.74 38.86 -62.37
CA ASP A 9 21.69 38.41 -63.77
C ASP A 9 21.85 39.64 -64.65
N GLU A 10 23.08 40.01 -64.99
CA GLU A 10 23.44 40.46 -66.34
C GLU A 10 24.96 40.52 -66.51
N ASP A 11 25.38 39.80 -67.55
CA ASP A 11 26.55 40.02 -68.41
C ASP A 11 27.86 39.26 -68.13
N GLU A 12 27.90 38.13 -68.84
CA GLU A 12 28.90 37.79 -69.88
C GLU A 12 30.36 37.53 -69.50
N GLU A 13 30.79 36.34 -69.95
CA GLU A 13 32.16 35.97 -70.33
C GLU A 13 33.22 35.91 -69.21
N GLU A 14 33.49 34.70 -68.73
CA GLU A 14 34.77 34.06 -69.09
C GLU A 14 34.86 32.59 -68.68
N ASN A 15 35.38 31.85 -69.64
CA ASN A 15 35.69 30.44 -69.65
C ASN A 15 36.67 30.02 -68.52
N PHE A 16 36.17 29.52 -67.40
CA PHE A 16 36.94 28.66 -66.49
C PHE A 16 36.10 27.49 -65.98
N ARG A 17 35.97 26.44 -66.82
CA ARG A 17 35.74 25.10 -66.28
C ARG A 17 37.00 24.74 -65.48
N PRO A 18 36.98 24.58 -64.15
CA PRO A 18 38.08 23.86 -63.52
C PRO A 18 38.06 22.47 -64.14
N ALA A 19 39.17 22.12 -64.79
CA ALA A 19 39.39 20.81 -65.35
C ALA A 19 38.92 19.78 -64.31
N LYS A 20 38.02 18.90 -64.72
CA LYS A 20 37.65 17.72 -63.95
C LYS A 20 38.95 16.91 -63.87
N TRP A 21 39.75 17.18 -62.85
CA TRP A 21 40.86 16.33 -62.47
C TRP A 21 40.21 15.02 -62.05
N ASN A 22 40.11 14.14 -63.03
CA ASN A 22 39.93 12.73 -62.83
C ASN A 22 41.23 12.21 -62.22
N ASP A 23 41.45 12.56 -60.95
CA ASP A 23 42.37 11.83 -60.09
C ASP A 23 41.62 10.59 -59.62
N GLY A 24 41.65 9.58 -60.48
CA GLY A 24 41.57 8.20 -60.06
C GLY A 24 42.80 7.89 -59.22
N ALA A 25 42.75 8.26 -57.96
CA ALA A 25 43.68 7.85 -56.92
C ALA A 25 42.91 7.79 -55.59
N ASP A 26 42.36 6.59 -55.35
CA ASP A 26 42.33 5.97 -54.02
C ASP A 26 41.25 6.42 -53.01
N SER A 27 39.99 6.09 -53.29
CA SER A 27 39.03 5.75 -52.23
C SER A 27 39.20 4.28 -51.80
N SER A 28 40.42 3.83 -51.52
CA SER A 28 40.58 2.71 -50.59
C SER A 28 40.67 3.32 -49.19
N GLU A 29 39.49 3.52 -48.58
CA GLU A 29 39.43 3.74 -47.13
C GLU A 29 40.24 2.59 -46.50
N ASP A 30 41.34 2.90 -45.82
CA ASP A 30 42.25 1.89 -45.26
C ASP A 30 41.40 0.85 -44.53
N PRO A 31 41.47 -0.45 -44.88
CA PRO A 31 40.65 -1.48 -44.24
C PRO A 31 40.76 -1.45 -42.71
N ALA A 32 41.91 -1.01 -42.17
CA ALA A 32 42.08 -0.82 -40.73
C ALA A 32 41.36 0.42 -40.16
N GLU A 33 41.16 1.47 -40.95
CA GLU A 33 40.40 2.67 -40.56
C GLU A 33 38.88 2.41 -40.66
N LYS A 34 38.43 1.74 -41.73
CA LYS A 34 37.05 1.27 -41.87
C LYS A 34 36.64 0.35 -40.71
N GLN A 35 37.49 -0.61 -40.34
CA GLN A 35 37.24 -1.50 -39.21
C GLN A 35 37.16 -0.75 -37.87
N ARG A 36 37.97 0.30 -37.68
CA ARG A 36 37.90 1.16 -36.48
C ARG A 36 36.63 1.99 -36.44
N ARG A 37 36.14 2.48 -37.59
CA ARG A 37 34.88 3.22 -37.69
C ARG A 37 33.69 2.32 -37.36
N GLU A 38 33.62 1.14 -37.96
CA GLU A 38 32.58 0.14 -37.68
C GLU A 38 32.58 -0.32 -36.21
N ALA A 39 33.77 -0.53 -35.62
CA ALA A 39 33.90 -0.85 -34.20
C ALA A 39 33.39 0.29 -33.30
N SER A 40 33.69 1.54 -33.66
CA SER A 40 33.26 2.73 -32.93
C SER A 40 31.75 2.95 -33.03
N GLU A 41 31.17 2.77 -34.22
CA GLU A 41 29.72 2.82 -34.45
C GLU A 41 28.99 1.73 -33.65
N ARG A 42 29.50 0.50 -33.68
CA ARG A 42 28.96 -0.61 -32.88
C ARG A 42 29.04 -0.32 -31.39
N GLN A 43 30.13 0.27 -30.92
CA GLN A 43 30.28 0.66 -29.51
C GLN A 43 29.27 1.73 -29.10
N ARG A 44 29.01 2.74 -29.95
CA ARG A 44 28.00 3.77 -29.69
C ARG A 44 26.59 3.20 -29.64
N TYR A 45 26.24 2.35 -30.60
CA TYR A 45 24.96 1.65 -30.61
C TYR A 45 24.73 0.84 -29.33
N LEU A 46 25.74 0.06 -28.90
CA LEU A 46 25.68 -0.71 -27.67
C LEU A 46 25.52 0.18 -26.43
N GLN A 47 26.23 1.31 -26.36
CA GLN A 47 26.07 2.27 -25.27
C GLN A 47 24.66 2.85 -25.22
N GLN A 48 24.09 3.24 -26.36
CA GLN A 48 22.73 3.78 -26.44
C GLN A 48 21.69 2.73 -26.03
N GLU A 49 21.85 1.48 -26.47
CA GLU A 49 20.94 0.40 -26.10
C GLU A 49 21.02 0.09 -24.60
N VAL A 50 22.23 0.09 -24.01
CA VAL A 50 22.41 -0.05 -22.55
C VAL A 50 21.71 1.08 -21.82
N MET A 51 21.94 2.34 -22.21
CA MET A 51 21.31 3.50 -21.57
C MET A 51 19.77 3.42 -21.64
N ARG A 52 19.22 3.11 -22.83
CA ARG A 52 17.77 2.94 -23.02
C ARG A 52 17.20 1.86 -22.12
N ARG A 53 17.86 0.71 -22.01
CA ARG A 53 17.42 -0.39 -21.14
C ARG A 53 17.49 -0.01 -19.67
N THR A 54 18.55 0.68 -19.24
CA THR A 54 18.67 1.12 -17.85
C THR A 54 17.64 2.17 -17.48
N GLU A 55 17.34 3.11 -18.37
CA GLU A 55 16.27 4.10 -18.17
C GLU A 55 14.91 3.43 -18.05
N ALA A 56 14.57 2.53 -18.98
CA ALA A 56 13.33 1.76 -18.91
C ALA A 56 13.22 0.93 -17.63
N THR A 57 14.35 0.40 -17.12
CA THR A 57 14.40 -0.35 -15.86
C THR A 57 14.12 0.56 -14.67
N VAL A 58 14.74 1.74 -14.62
CA VAL A 58 14.50 2.75 -13.56
C VAL A 58 13.04 3.15 -13.53
N ASP A 59 12.45 3.46 -14.68
CA ASP A 59 11.04 3.81 -14.78
C ASP A 59 10.13 2.66 -14.32
N SER A 60 10.50 1.42 -14.64
CA SER A 60 9.77 0.25 -14.16
C SER A 60 9.84 0.13 -12.64
N THR A 61 11.02 0.28 -12.04
CA THR A 61 11.18 0.22 -10.58
C THR A 61 10.43 1.35 -9.87
N ASN A 62 10.43 2.56 -10.43
CA ASN A 62 9.65 3.68 -9.89
C ASN A 62 8.14 3.38 -9.89
N ARG A 63 7.61 2.82 -10.99
CA ARG A 63 6.20 2.41 -11.06
C ARG A 63 5.87 1.33 -10.05
N SER A 64 6.70 0.29 -9.93
CA SER A 64 6.52 -0.78 -8.95
C SER A 64 6.51 -0.25 -7.53
N LEU A 65 7.41 0.68 -7.21
CA LEU A 65 7.48 1.32 -5.91
C LEU A 65 6.19 2.11 -5.61
N SER A 66 5.69 2.90 -6.55
CA SER A 66 4.40 3.59 -6.40
C SER A 66 3.23 2.62 -6.14
N LEU A 67 3.16 1.52 -6.89
CA LEU A 67 2.11 0.52 -6.70
C LEU A 67 2.16 -0.15 -5.33
N ILE A 68 3.36 -0.39 -4.79
CA ILE A 68 3.54 -0.97 -3.46
C ILE A 68 3.00 -0.02 -2.39
N TYR A 69 3.34 1.27 -2.47
CA TYR A 69 2.84 2.25 -1.50
C TYR A 69 1.33 2.46 -1.59
N GLU A 70 0.77 2.49 -2.80
CA GLU A 70 -0.68 2.53 -2.99
C GLU A 70 -1.37 1.29 -2.39
N SER A 71 -0.80 0.10 -2.64
CA SER A 71 -1.30 -1.15 -2.07
C SER A 71 -1.21 -1.16 -0.54
N GLU A 72 -0.14 -0.57 0.00
CA GLU A 72 0.11 -0.49 1.44
C GLU A 72 -0.94 0.40 2.11
N LYS A 73 -1.21 1.59 1.54
CA LYS A 73 -2.27 2.48 1.99
C LYS A 73 -3.64 1.79 1.97
N ILE A 74 -4.00 1.13 0.87
CA ILE A 74 -5.25 0.38 0.78
C ILE A 74 -5.30 -0.73 1.84
N GLY A 75 -4.17 -1.42 2.07
CA GLY A 75 -4.05 -2.45 3.10
C GLY A 75 -4.28 -1.90 4.50
N VAL A 76 -3.75 -0.73 4.83
CA VAL A 76 -3.97 -0.03 6.11
C VAL A 76 -5.44 0.34 6.27
N ASP A 77 -6.02 1.04 5.28
CA ASP A 77 -7.43 1.45 5.30
C ASP A 77 -8.36 0.23 5.48
N THR A 78 -8.05 -0.87 4.80
CA THR A 78 -8.77 -2.15 4.93
C THR A 78 -8.60 -2.76 6.32
N SER A 79 -7.41 -2.67 6.90
CA SER A 79 -7.13 -3.20 8.23
C SER A 79 -7.89 -2.45 9.32
N GLU A 80 -7.95 -1.12 9.22
CA GLU A 80 -8.74 -0.28 10.15
C GLU A 80 -10.24 -0.61 10.06
N GLU A 81 -10.75 -0.83 8.85
CA GLU A 81 -12.12 -1.26 8.61
C GLU A 81 -12.43 -2.62 9.25
N LEU A 82 -11.56 -3.62 9.05
CA LEU A 82 -11.74 -4.94 9.66
C LEU A 82 -11.76 -4.87 11.18
N ILE A 83 -10.85 -4.10 11.80
CA ILE A 83 -10.84 -3.90 13.25
C ILE A 83 -12.19 -3.35 13.72
N ARG A 84 -12.73 -2.33 13.03
CA ARG A 84 -14.04 -1.75 13.36
C ARG A 84 -15.18 -2.77 13.23
N GLN A 85 -15.15 -3.63 12.21
CA GLN A 85 -16.13 -4.70 12.01
C GLN A 85 -16.04 -5.76 13.12
N GLY A 86 -14.82 -6.17 13.48
CA GLY A 86 -14.58 -7.12 14.58
C GLY A 86 -15.10 -6.60 15.92
N GLU A 87 -14.95 -5.31 16.21
CA GLU A 87 -15.56 -4.70 17.39
C GLU A 87 -17.10 -4.75 17.35
N ALA A 88 -17.70 -4.48 16.19
CA ALA A 88 -19.14 -4.54 16.03
C ALA A 88 -19.68 -5.95 16.29
N LEU A 89 -18.99 -6.98 15.77
CA LEU A 89 -19.32 -8.39 16.05
C LEU A 89 -19.25 -8.71 17.54
N ARG A 90 -18.17 -8.30 18.23
CA ARG A 90 -18.03 -8.49 19.69
C ARG A 90 -19.10 -7.73 20.48
N ARG A 91 -19.55 -6.55 20.03
CA ARG A 91 -20.69 -5.84 20.63
C ARG A 91 -21.99 -6.61 20.45
N THR A 92 -22.24 -7.11 19.25
CA THR A 92 -23.42 -7.94 18.94
C THR A 92 -23.44 -9.18 19.82
N GLU A 93 -22.32 -9.87 19.98
CA GLU A 93 -22.22 -11.04 20.85
C GLU A 93 -22.66 -10.76 22.28
N ARG A 94 -22.12 -9.70 22.91
CA ARG A 94 -22.49 -9.30 24.28
C ARG A 94 -23.96 -8.93 24.39
N MET A 95 -24.52 -8.32 23.36
CA MET A 95 -25.94 -7.97 23.32
C MET A 95 -26.82 -9.23 23.29
N VAL A 96 -26.42 -10.24 22.50
CA VAL A 96 -27.13 -11.53 22.44
C VAL A 96 -27.05 -12.27 23.77
N ASP A 97 -25.88 -12.30 24.41
CA ASP A 97 -25.71 -12.88 25.75
C ASP A 97 -26.59 -12.18 26.80
N LYS A 98 -26.64 -10.84 26.76
CA LYS A 98 -27.50 -10.06 27.64
C LYS A 98 -28.98 -10.38 27.43
N MET A 99 -29.43 -10.45 26.17
CA MET A 99 -30.81 -10.82 25.85
C MET A 99 -31.14 -12.22 26.35
N GLU A 100 -30.21 -13.18 26.27
CA GLU A 100 -30.43 -14.52 26.80
C GLU A 100 -30.59 -14.50 28.33
N GLN A 101 -29.79 -13.71 29.04
CA GLN A 101 -29.92 -13.51 30.48
C GLN A 101 -31.25 -12.83 30.86
N ASP A 102 -31.65 -11.82 30.11
CA ASP A 102 -32.90 -11.08 30.32
C ASP A 102 -34.12 -12.00 30.10
N LEU A 103 -34.08 -12.89 29.09
CA LEU A 103 -35.11 -13.91 28.88
C LEU A 103 -35.19 -14.93 30.01
N LYS A 104 -34.05 -15.41 30.52
CA LYS A 104 -34.03 -16.33 31.68
C LYS A 104 -34.65 -15.68 32.92
N THR A 105 -34.33 -14.41 33.15
CA THR A 105 -34.90 -13.64 34.25
C THR A 105 -36.41 -13.42 34.06
N SER A 106 -36.83 -13.07 32.85
CA SER A 106 -38.24 -12.92 32.48
C SER A 106 -39.03 -14.22 32.67
N GLN A 107 -38.48 -15.36 32.25
CA GLN A 107 -39.10 -16.66 32.47
C GLN A 107 -39.28 -16.98 33.96
N ARG A 108 -38.31 -16.61 34.81
CA ARG A 108 -38.43 -16.75 36.27
C ARG A 108 -39.55 -15.87 36.84
N HIS A 109 -39.71 -14.65 36.33
CA HIS A 109 -40.81 -13.77 36.72
C HIS A 109 -42.18 -14.31 36.29
N ILE A 110 -42.32 -14.81 35.06
CA ILE A 110 -43.56 -15.46 34.58
C ILE A 110 -43.93 -16.65 35.48
N ASN A 111 -42.95 -17.49 35.83
CA ASN A 111 -43.17 -18.62 36.73
C ASN A 111 -43.60 -18.16 38.15
N ASN A 112 -43.07 -17.04 38.64
CA ASN A 112 -43.46 -16.48 39.94
C ASN A 112 -44.85 -15.84 39.92
N ILE A 113 -45.28 -15.22 38.81
CA ILE A 113 -46.62 -14.63 38.66
C ILE A 113 -47.69 -15.72 38.73
N LYS A 114 -47.46 -16.91 38.17
CA LYS A 114 -48.35 -18.07 38.39
C LYS A 114 -48.53 -18.44 39.86
N SER A 115 -47.51 -18.21 40.69
CA SER A 115 -47.50 -18.62 42.11
C SER A 115 -48.29 -17.69 43.04
N VAL A 116 -48.85 -16.57 42.55
CA VAL A 116 -49.64 -15.64 43.40
C VAL A 116 -51.05 -16.14 43.71
N PHE A 117 -51.53 -17.19 43.05
CA PHE A 117 -52.74 -17.92 43.47
C PHE A 117 -52.53 -18.88 44.65
N GLY A 118 -51.30 -18.99 45.20
CA GLY A 118 -50.96 -19.74 46.43
C GLY A 118 -50.47 -18.88 47.60
N GLY A 119 -50.70 -17.57 47.55
CA GLY A 119 -50.02 -16.54 48.35
C GLY A 119 -50.44 -16.33 49.81
N PHE A 120 -50.64 -17.39 50.62
CA PHE A 120 -50.79 -17.22 52.09
C PHE A 120 -49.66 -17.80 52.95
N VAL A 121 -48.67 -18.51 52.39
CA VAL A 121 -47.67 -19.23 53.23
C VAL A 121 -46.24 -18.69 53.13
N ASN A 122 -45.93 -17.78 52.18
CA ASN A 122 -44.56 -17.34 51.94
C ASN A 122 -44.12 -16.07 52.70
N TYR A 123 -44.94 -15.54 53.60
CA TYR A 123 -44.58 -14.41 54.47
C TYR A 123 -43.55 -14.78 55.57
N PHE A 124 -43.25 -16.08 55.73
CA PHE A 124 -42.37 -16.59 56.79
C PHE A 124 -40.91 -16.84 56.39
N LYS A 125 -40.48 -16.51 55.16
CA LYS A 125 -39.10 -16.78 54.72
C LYS A 125 -38.34 -15.49 54.39
N ALA A 126 -37.36 -15.18 55.24
CA ALA A 126 -36.52 -13.99 55.18
C ALA A 126 -35.80 -13.82 53.83
N LYS A 127 -35.66 -12.56 53.40
CA LYS A 127 -34.99 -12.16 52.16
C LYS A 127 -33.48 -12.48 52.22
N PRO A 128 -32.87 -13.09 51.20
CA PRO A 128 -31.42 -13.12 51.06
C PRO A 128 -30.90 -11.75 50.57
N PRO A 129 -29.63 -11.42 50.84
CA PRO A 129 -29.05 -10.11 50.56
C PRO A 129 -28.83 -9.87 49.06
N GLU A 130 -29.05 -8.63 48.68
CA GLU A 130 -28.92 -8.07 47.33
C GLU A 130 -27.44 -8.06 46.92
N VAL A 131 -27.11 -8.76 45.83
CA VAL A 131 -25.76 -8.76 45.24
C VAL A 131 -25.70 -7.59 44.25
N PRO A 132 -24.69 -6.70 44.31
CA PRO A 132 -24.61 -5.52 43.47
C PRO A 132 -24.44 -5.89 41.98
N PRO A 133 -24.77 -4.98 41.06
CA PRO A 133 -24.61 -5.21 39.62
C PRO A 133 -23.13 -5.46 39.31
N VAL A 134 -22.86 -6.61 38.69
CA VAL A 134 -21.54 -6.92 38.13
C VAL A 134 -21.20 -5.82 37.13
N GLN A 135 -20.28 -4.96 37.55
CA GLN A 135 -19.61 -4.02 36.67
C GLN A 135 -18.88 -4.84 35.60
N ASN A 136 -19.42 -4.83 34.39
CA ASN A 136 -18.70 -5.25 33.20
C ASN A 136 -17.56 -4.23 32.97
N GLY A 137 -16.47 -4.39 33.71
CA GLY A 137 -15.20 -3.75 33.42
C GLY A 137 -14.72 -4.29 32.07
N ALA A 138 -14.72 -3.42 31.07
CA ALA A 138 -14.28 -3.73 29.73
C ALA A 138 -12.80 -4.16 29.74
N PRO A 139 -12.44 -5.33 29.18
CA PRO A 139 -11.20 -5.39 28.44
C PRO A 139 -11.48 -4.67 27.11
N GLU A 140 -10.75 -3.58 26.85
CA GLU A 140 -10.64 -3.03 25.50
C GLU A 140 -10.34 -4.20 24.55
N ALA A 141 -11.23 -4.37 23.57
CA ALA A 141 -11.08 -5.39 22.55
C ALA A 141 -9.84 -5.02 21.73
N ARG A 142 -8.70 -5.57 22.11
CA ARG A 142 -7.46 -5.43 21.35
C ARG A 142 -7.71 -6.10 19.99
N ALA A 143 -7.62 -5.33 18.92
CA ALA A 143 -7.25 -5.87 17.62
C ALA A 143 -6.06 -6.83 17.79
N SER A 144 -5.95 -7.86 16.95
CA SER A 144 -4.79 -8.75 17.05
C SER A 144 -3.51 -7.90 17.05
N SER A 145 -2.66 -8.08 18.09
CA SER A 145 -1.49 -7.22 18.32
C SER A 145 -0.59 -7.13 17.09
N LYS A 146 -0.61 -8.18 16.24
CA LYS A 146 0.14 -8.27 14.99
C LYS A 146 -0.41 -7.35 13.91
N LEU A 147 -1.73 -7.25 13.74
CA LEU A 147 -2.33 -6.35 12.75
C LEU A 147 -2.08 -4.89 13.14
N GLN A 148 -2.19 -4.56 14.42
CA GLN A 148 -1.94 -3.20 14.91
C GLN A 148 -0.48 -2.78 14.75
N GLU A 149 0.47 -3.68 14.97
CA GLU A 149 1.90 -3.46 14.69
C GLU A 149 2.15 -3.27 13.19
N ALA A 150 1.54 -4.10 12.33
CA ALA A 150 1.66 -3.98 10.89
C ALA A 150 1.10 -2.65 10.36
N ILE A 151 -0.04 -2.19 10.87
CA ILE A 151 -0.61 -0.87 10.54
C ILE A 151 0.35 0.25 10.99
N SER A 152 0.88 0.16 12.21
CA SER A 152 1.73 1.22 12.77
C SER A 152 3.04 1.38 12.01
N THR A 153 3.69 0.27 11.69
CA THR A 153 4.93 0.25 10.89
C THR A 153 4.69 0.75 9.46
N SER A 154 3.53 0.46 8.90
CA SER A 154 3.13 0.91 7.58
C SER A 154 2.88 2.43 7.52
N LYS A 155 2.12 2.96 8.48
CA LYS A 155 1.78 4.39 8.58
C LYS A 155 2.99 5.30 8.79
N GLU A 156 4.01 4.82 9.50
CA GLU A 156 5.27 5.56 9.64
C GLU A 156 5.97 5.76 8.28
N GLN A 157 5.95 4.74 7.42
CA GLN A 157 6.60 4.81 6.12
C GLN A 157 5.80 5.63 5.10
N GLU A 158 4.46 5.64 5.18
CA GLU A 158 3.61 6.47 4.34
C GLU A 158 4.05 7.94 4.39
N SER A 159 4.32 8.49 5.58
CA SER A 159 4.79 9.87 5.76
C SER A 159 6.12 10.16 5.03
N LYS A 160 7.05 9.19 5.03
CA LYS A 160 8.35 9.31 4.35
C LYS A 160 8.15 9.28 2.83
N TYR A 161 7.19 8.48 2.36
CA TYR A 161 6.87 8.42 0.95
C TYR A 161 6.16 9.68 0.44
N GLU A 162 5.17 10.20 1.17
CA GLU A 162 4.48 11.45 0.83
C GLU A 162 5.46 12.62 0.70
N ALA A 163 6.46 12.69 1.58
CA ALA A 163 7.53 13.70 1.50
C ALA A 163 8.43 13.56 0.26
N SER A 164 8.56 12.34 -0.28
CA SER A 164 9.43 12.02 -1.42
C SER A 164 8.71 11.98 -2.77
N HIS A 165 7.37 11.89 -2.79
CA HIS A 165 6.61 11.65 -4.00
C HIS A 165 6.58 12.90 -4.90
N PRO A 166 7.02 12.83 -6.16
CA PRO A 166 7.07 13.99 -7.06
C PRO A 166 5.70 14.66 -7.33
N LYS A 167 4.57 14.00 -7.04
CA LYS A 167 3.21 14.53 -7.19
C LYS A 167 2.61 15.11 -5.90
N LEU A 168 3.25 14.94 -4.75
CA LEU A 168 2.78 15.44 -3.44
C LEU A 168 3.77 16.41 -2.78
N ARG A 169 4.89 16.73 -3.47
CA ARG A 169 5.77 17.82 -3.04
C ARG A 169 4.96 19.12 -3.00
N ASN A 170 4.62 19.57 -1.79
CA ASN A 170 4.54 20.99 -1.53
C ASN A 170 5.90 21.56 -1.89
N LEU A 171 5.92 22.35 -2.94
CA LEU A 171 7.12 22.96 -3.49
C LEU A 171 7.60 24.04 -2.51
N ASP A 172 8.24 23.64 -1.41
CA ASP A 172 8.97 24.59 -0.60
C ASP A 172 10.24 24.97 -1.38
N THR A 173 10.12 26.08 -2.10
CA THR A 173 11.11 26.67 -3.01
C THR A 173 12.10 27.56 -2.25
N THR A 174 12.30 27.33 -0.96
CA THR A 174 13.16 28.17 -0.10
C THR A 174 14.64 27.78 -0.10
N GLY A 175 15.08 26.89 -0.99
CA GLY A 175 16.45 26.37 -1.01
C GLY A 175 17.16 26.34 -2.38
N PHE A 176 16.78 27.17 -3.35
CA PHE A 176 17.48 27.25 -4.65
C PHE A 176 18.79 28.08 -4.62
N ASP A 177 19.24 28.54 -3.44
CA ASP A 177 20.48 29.31 -3.34
C ASP A 177 21.32 28.85 -2.15
N ALA A 178 21.93 27.67 -2.25
CA ALA A 178 23.14 27.33 -1.50
C ALA A 178 23.74 25.99 -1.98
N SER A 179 25.07 26.00 -2.11
CA SER A 179 25.94 24.81 -2.18
C SER A 179 26.34 24.33 -3.57
N ALA A 180 26.95 25.25 -4.33
CA ALA A 180 28.24 24.96 -4.92
C ALA A 180 29.32 24.96 -3.81
N SER A 181 29.63 23.78 -3.27
CA SER A 181 30.83 23.45 -2.48
C SER A 181 30.81 21.92 -2.32
N GLY A 182 31.72 21.13 -2.88
CA GLY A 182 33.17 21.23 -2.74
C GLY A 182 33.58 20.48 -1.48
N VAL A 183 34.40 19.41 -1.65
CA VAL A 183 35.03 18.51 -0.63
C VAL A 183 34.19 17.30 -0.18
N SER A 184 34.65 16.04 -0.09
CA SER A 184 35.84 15.27 -0.51
C SER A 184 35.57 13.79 -0.17
N THR A 185 36.52 12.90 -0.49
CA THR A 185 36.76 11.53 0.04
C THR A 185 36.40 10.35 -0.87
N SER A 186 37.34 10.04 -1.76
CA SER A 186 37.48 8.74 -2.42
C SER A 186 38.08 7.73 -1.44
N SER A 187 37.24 6.91 -0.82
CA SER A 187 37.65 5.64 -0.23
C SER A 187 37.48 4.53 -1.26
N SER A 188 38.55 3.76 -1.41
CA SER A 188 38.72 2.65 -2.32
C SER A 188 37.60 1.62 -2.18
N SER A 189 36.87 1.35 -3.26
CA SER A 189 36.08 0.14 -3.39
C SER A 189 36.31 -0.39 -4.79
N THR A 190 36.85 -1.60 -4.79
CA THR A 190 37.30 -2.42 -5.92
C THR A 190 36.39 -2.34 -7.14
N ASP A 191 37.06 -2.12 -8.27
CA ASP A 191 36.57 -2.19 -9.63
C ASP A 191 35.64 -3.38 -9.89
N CYS A 192 34.43 -3.07 -10.39
CA CYS A 192 33.81 -3.85 -11.48
C CYS A 192 32.60 -3.12 -12.11
N TYR A 193 32.67 -1.85 -12.54
CA TYR A 193 31.68 -1.30 -13.51
C TYR A 193 32.31 -0.16 -14.34
N PRO A 194 32.03 -0.08 -15.66
CA PRO A 194 32.84 0.70 -16.61
C PRO A 194 32.61 2.21 -16.53
N LYS A 195 33.55 2.97 -17.12
CA LYS A 195 33.79 4.44 -17.19
C LYS A 195 32.61 5.43 -17.34
N ASN A 196 31.34 5.02 -17.35
CA ASN A 196 30.18 5.89 -17.53
C ASN A 196 29.51 6.26 -16.18
N GLN A 197 29.78 7.47 -15.69
CA GLN A 197 29.21 7.99 -14.44
C GLN A 197 27.67 8.03 -14.45
N GLN A 198 27.06 8.34 -15.59
CA GLN A 198 25.60 8.32 -15.75
C GLN A 198 25.01 6.93 -15.52
N LEU A 199 25.64 5.89 -16.10
CA LEU A 199 25.20 4.51 -15.94
C LEU A 199 25.29 4.05 -14.48
N ARG A 200 26.36 4.44 -13.76
CA ARG A 200 26.51 4.19 -12.33
C ARG A 200 25.38 4.83 -11.51
N ASN A 201 25.01 6.06 -11.83
CA ASN A 201 23.90 6.75 -11.15
C ASN A 201 22.56 6.03 -11.39
N TYR A 202 22.31 5.51 -12.60
CA TYR A 202 21.11 4.72 -12.88
C TYR A 202 21.09 3.41 -12.07
N HIS A 203 22.20 2.66 -12.05
CA HIS A 203 22.29 1.44 -11.24
C HIS A 203 22.07 1.70 -9.76
N GLN A 204 22.69 2.76 -9.20
CA GLN A 204 22.46 3.14 -7.81
C GLN A 204 21.01 3.49 -7.50
N LYS A 205 20.27 4.09 -8.46
CA LYS A 205 18.83 4.35 -8.30
C LYS A 205 18.02 3.06 -8.35
N ILE A 206 18.35 2.16 -9.28
CA ILE A 206 17.70 0.85 -9.37
C ILE A 206 17.88 0.09 -8.06
N ASP A 207 19.11 0.00 -7.54
CA ASP A 207 19.41 -0.74 -6.31
C ASP A 207 18.61 -0.17 -5.12
N LYS A 208 18.60 1.16 -4.94
CA LYS A 208 17.80 1.81 -3.91
C LYS A 208 16.30 1.51 -4.06
N ASN A 209 15.78 1.61 -5.27
CA ASN A 209 14.37 1.32 -5.53
C ASN A 209 14.06 -0.16 -5.23
N LEU A 210 14.97 -1.09 -5.53
CA LEU A 210 14.79 -2.52 -5.24
C LEU A 210 14.82 -2.79 -3.74
N ASP A 211 15.67 -2.11 -2.97
CA ASP A 211 15.70 -2.20 -1.50
C ASP A 211 14.39 -1.67 -0.88
N ASP A 212 13.89 -0.55 -1.38
CA ASP A 212 12.61 0.04 -0.95
C ASP A 212 11.43 -0.87 -1.31
N ILE A 213 11.43 -1.43 -2.53
CA ILE A 213 10.45 -2.42 -2.98
C ILE A 213 10.48 -3.65 -2.07
N SER A 214 11.66 -4.20 -1.78
CA SER A 214 11.82 -5.37 -0.91
C SER A 214 11.25 -5.11 0.49
N SER A 215 11.59 -3.95 1.05
CA SER A 215 11.08 -3.51 2.36
C SER A 215 9.56 -3.32 2.34
N GLY A 216 9.02 -2.70 1.28
CA GLY A 216 7.58 -2.49 1.11
C GLY A 216 6.79 -3.78 0.93
N LEU A 217 7.33 -4.75 0.17
CA LEU A 217 6.75 -6.09 0.08
C LEU A 217 6.76 -6.81 1.44
N GLY A 218 7.80 -6.60 2.25
CA GLY A 218 7.85 -7.10 3.62
C GLY A 218 6.71 -6.55 4.49
N ARG A 219 6.44 -5.24 4.42
CA ARG A 219 5.32 -4.60 5.13
C ARG A 219 3.96 -5.07 4.62
N LEU A 220 3.78 -5.13 3.30
CA LEU A 220 2.56 -5.69 2.68
C LEU A 220 2.30 -7.13 3.13
N LYS A 221 3.33 -7.95 3.24
CA LYS A 221 3.21 -9.30 3.82
C LYS A 221 2.77 -9.26 5.28
N GLY A 222 3.34 -8.34 6.08
CA GLY A 222 2.92 -8.13 7.47
C GLY A 222 1.44 -7.79 7.58
N LEU A 223 0.97 -6.83 6.78
CA LEU A 223 -0.45 -6.46 6.68
C LEU A 223 -1.30 -7.66 6.25
N ALA A 224 -0.91 -8.36 5.18
CA ALA A 224 -1.67 -9.52 4.68
C ALA A 224 -1.83 -10.63 5.73
N LEU A 225 -0.77 -10.94 6.50
CA LEU A 225 -0.85 -11.93 7.58
C LEU A 225 -1.70 -11.45 8.76
N GLY A 226 -1.62 -10.16 9.10
CA GLY A 226 -2.47 -9.57 10.13
C GLY A 226 -3.94 -9.56 9.74
N LEU A 227 -4.24 -9.18 8.49
CA LEU A 227 -5.58 -9.22 7.90
C LEU A 227 -6.14 -10.64 7.91
N GLN A 228 -5.36 -11.64 7.49
CA GLN A 228 -5.77 -13.04 7.54
C GLN A 228 -6.15 -13.47 8.96
N THR A 229 -5.30 -13.14 9.94
CA THR A 229 -5.56 -13.49 11.35
C THR A 229 -6.85 -12.85 11.87
N GLU A 230 -7.08 -11.58 11.55
CA GLU A 230 -8.31 -10.87 11.96
C GLU A 230 -9.56 -11.44 11.26
N ILE A 231 -9.47 -11.85 10.00
CA ILE A 231 -10.57 -12.52 9.29
C ILE A 231 -10.89 -13.87 9.94
N ASP A 232 -9.88 -14.69 10.23
CA ASP A 232 -10.06 -16.00 10.86
C ASP A 232 -10.72 -15.84 12.25
N GLU A 233 -10.29 -14.86 13.05
CA GLU A 233 -10.92 -14.54 14.34
C GLU A 233 -12.38 -14.09 14.19
N GLN A 234 -12.68 -13.29 13.17
CA GLN A 234 -14.05 -12.82 12.92
C GLN A 234 -14.97 -13.93 12.42
N ASP A 235 -14.47 -14.89 11.62
CA ASP A 235 -15.24 -16.03 11.14
C ASP A 235 -15.72 -16.93 12.30
N ASP A 236 -14.82 -17.20 13.23
CA ASP A 236 -15.14 -17.92 14.48
C ASP A 236 -16.20 -17.17 15.30
N LEU A 237 -16.04 -15.84 15.45
CA LEU A 237 -17.01 -15.00 16.17
C LEU A 237 -18.38 -14.98 15.48
N ILE A 238 -18.44 -14.91 14.16
CA ILE A 238 -19.69 -14.92 13.39
C ILE A 238 -20.43 -16.24 13.62
N THR A 239 -19.72 -17.37 13.56
CA THR A 239 -20.30 -18.69 13.83
C THR A 239 -20.87 -18.78 15.25
N GLN A 240 -20.12 -18.27 16.23
CA GLN A 240 -20.56 -18.23 17.63
C GLN A 240 -21.79 -17.34 17.84
N VAL A 241 -21.77 -16.10 17.32
CA VAL A 241 -22.88 -15.16 17.41
C VAL A 241 -24.12 -15.74 16.74
N THR A 242 -23.97 -16.35 15.56
CA THR A 242 -25.08 -16.96 14.81
C THR A 242 -25.73 -18.07 15.64
N GLY A 243 -24.94 -18.99 16.21
CA GLY A 243 -25.47 -20.04 17.08
C GLY A 243 -26.14 -19.52 18.35
N LYS A 244 -25.63 -18.43 18.94
CA LYS A 244 -26.26 -17.77 20.09
C LYS A 244 -27.58 -17.09 19.71
N VAL A 245 -27.64 -16.41 18.57
CA VAL A 245 -28.84 -15.76 18.04
C VAL A 245 -29.93 -16.79 17.74
N ASP A 246 -29.60 -17.91 17.10
CA ASP A 246 -30.58 -18.97 16.81
C ASP A 246 -31.18 -19.56 18.09
N ARG A 247 -30.35 -19.80 19.11
CA ARG A 247 -30.82 -20.26 20.43
C ARG A 247 -31.70 -19.21 21.11
N LEU A 248 -31.31 -17.94 21.04
CA LEU A 248 -32.07 -16.84 21.58
C LEU A 248 -33.46 -16.76 20.92
N ASP A 249 -33.53 -16.82 19.59
CA ASP A 249 -34.80 -16.79 18.84
C ASP A 249 -35.73 -17.94 19.24
N LEU A 250 -35.21 -19.17 19.37
CA LEU A 250 -35.99 -20.32 19.85
C LEU A 250 -36.52 -20.10 21.29
N ASN A 251 -35.70 -19.54 22.17
CA ASN A 251 -36.09 -19.24 23.55
C ASN A 251 -37.14 -18.12 23.61
N ILE A 252 -37.02 -17.08 22.78
CA ILE A 252 -38.02 -16.01 22.65
C ILE A 252 -39.34 -16.62 22.19
N LYS A 253 -39.36 -17.40 21.10
CA LYS A 253 -40.57 -18.06 20.57
C LYS A 253 -41.23 -18.96 21.62
N THR A 254 -40.44 -19.70 22.38
CA THR A 254 -40.95 -20.57 23.46
C THR A 254 -41.56 -19.75 24.60
N THR A 255 -40.89 -18.67 25.01
CA THR A 255 -41.38 -17.78 26.08
C THR A 255 -42.64 -17.05 25.64
N ASP A 256 -42.68 -16.53 24.42
CA ASP A 256 -43.84 -15.86 23.83
C ASP A 256 -45.05 -16.80 23.75
N LYS A 257 -44.86 -18.05 23.33
CA LYS A 257 -45.92 -19.06 23.35
C LYS A 257 -46.45 -19.31 24.77
N ARG A 258 -45.57 -19.44 25.76
CA ARG A 258 -45.97 -19.60 27.17
C ARG A 258 -46.77 -18.40 27.67
N ILE A 259 -46.32 -17.18 27.37
CA ILE A 259 -47.06 -15.97 27.74
C ILE A 259 -48.46 -16.00 27.14
N ARG A 260 -48.61 -16.36 25.87
CA ARG A 260 -49.91 -16.45 25.19
C ARG A 260 -50.81 -17.58 25.70
N ASP A 261 -50.24 -18.70 26.11
CA ASP A 261 -51.01 -19.84 26.64
C ASP A 261 -51.41 -19.62 28.12
N GLU A 262 -50.70 -18.75 28.85
CA GLU A 262 -50.84 -18.58 30.31
C GLU A 262 -51.50 -17.26 30.75
N LEU A 263 -51.55 -16.24 29.90
CA LEU A 263 -52.30 -14.99 30.08
C LEU A 263 -53.55 -14.97 29.20
#